data_AF-A0AAV0WK03-F1
#
_entry.id   AF-A0AAV0WK03-F1
#
_cell.length_a   1.000
_cell.length_b   1.000
_cell.length_c   1.000
_cell.angle_alpha   90.00
_cell.angle_beta   90.00
_cell.angle_gamma   90.00
#
_symmetry.space_group_name_H-M   'P 1'
#
loop_
_entity.id
_entity.type
_entity.pdbx_description
1 polymer ?
#
loop_
_entity_poly.entity_id
_entity_poly.type
_entity_poly.pdbx_seq_one_letter_code
_entity_poly.pdbx_strand_id
1 'polypeptide(L)'
;MENDYVDNIKQCIHRERKKRIPSLPKNLIEVIEAMNNREIRTVEGESFLIHTDLVNNMMCFSTDSNLKALSSSNTIFVDGTFSSCPKFFYQLFTIHVNINGHYVPLVFFLLPNKTTHIYELAFSFLKTKCAELNINLKLTTIVADFEESIHAGAKMIWPLIQVIGCRFHLTQSWWRKIQEIGLTDVYKNKNCDSGIWLGKIFGLSFLSPEEVSDCFVEEFMAHCPNDPKMLTFCDYLTENYIDEFSRFPPNVWASFYISSERTTNSCESFHAKLNSLFTKSHPNIFLFIHVLNTRIQTDTYIILRSTHKTKISKNTKYIHQKRKIEDLFKDYEAKKINRSHFISLASSHYKK
;
A
#
# COMPACT_ATOMS: atom_id res chain seq x y z
N MET A 1 41.74 19.43 -27.42
CA MET A 1 41.09 19.48 -28.75
C MET A 1 40.23 18.24 -29.03
N GLU A 2 40.68 17.01 -28.76
CA GLU A 2 39.85 15.80 -28.97
C GLU A 2 38.58 15.72 -28.09
N ASN A 3 38.63 16.20 -26.85
CA ASN A 3 37.48 16.14 -25.92
C ASN A 3 36.30 17.03 -26.36
N ASP A 4 36.59 18.23 -26.89
CA ASP A 4 35.56 19.13 -27.43
C ASP A 4 34.86 18.54 -28.66
N TYR A 5 35.60 17.77 -29.47
CA TYR A 5 35.05 17.17 -30.68
C TYR A 5 34.05 16.05 -30.33
N VAL A 6 34.39 15.23 -29.33
CA VAL A 6 33.52 14.18 -28.79
C VAL A 6 32.28 14.78 -28.15
N ASP A 7 32.41 15.87 -27.40
CA ASP A 7 31.26 16.52 -26.75
C ASP A 7 30.35 17.25 -27.75
N ASN A 8 30.91 17.84 -28.81
CA ASN A 8 30.13 18.40 -29.92
C ASN A 8 29.37 17.31 -30.70
N ILE A 9 29.98 16.14 -30.93
CA ILE A 9 29.31 14.99 -31.56
C ILE A 9 28.18 14.48 -30.67
N LYS A 10 28.38 14.36 -29.35
CA LYS A 10 27.31 13.99 -28.40
C LYS A 10 26.17 15.01 -28.42
N GLN A 11 26.46 16.31 -28.47
CA GLN A 11 25.46 17.36 -28.56
C GLN A 11 24.69 17.34 -29.89
N CYS A 12 25.36 17.08 -31.01
CA CYS A 12 24.71 16.89 -32.31
C CYS A 12 23.81 15.65 -32.34
N ILE A 13 24.29 14.50 -31.85
CA ILE A 13 23.49 13.29 -31.72
C ILE A 13 22.29 13.52 -30.78
N HIS A 14 22.49 14.25 -29.67
CA HIS A 14 21.41 14.61 -28.75
C HIS A 14 20.39 15.55 -29.43
N ARG A 15 20.84 16.56 -30.19
CA ARG A 15 19.96 17.48 -30.94
C ARG A 15 19.18 16.74 -32.04
N GLU A 16 19.82 15.87 -32.80
CA GLU A 16 19.16 15.07 -33.84
C GLU A 16 18.17 14.04 -33.25
N ARG A 17 18.51 13.41 -32.12
CA ARG A 17 17.55 12.57 -31.37
C ARG A 17 16.38 13.40 -30.85
N LYS A 18 16.62 14.62 -30.35
CA LYS A 18 15.59 15.54 -29.86
C LYS A 18 14.66 16.06 -30.97
N LYS A 19 15.09 16.06 -32.24
CA LYS A 19 14.23 16.33 -33.40
C LYS A 19 13.25 15.18 -33.71
N ARG A 20 13.58 13.94 -33.31
CA ARG A 20 12.75 12.74 -33.51
C ARG A 20 11.96 12.32 -32.27
N ILE A 21 12.36 12.79 -31.09
CA ILE A 21 11.66 12.56 -29.83
C ILE A 21 10.65 13.70 -29.65
N PRO A 22 9.35 13.40 -29.49
CA PRO A 22 8.35 14.43 -29.25
C PRO A 22 8.76 15.28 -28.04
N SER A 23 8.54 16.59 -28.15
CA SER A 23 8.84 17.50 -27.06
C SER A 23 8.19 17.00 -25.78
N LEU A 24 8.96 17.02 -24.69
CA LEU A 24 8.42 16.66 -23.39
C LEU A 24 7.27 17.61 -23.05
N PRO A 25 6.10 17.09 -22.64
CA PRO A 25 5.01 17.91 -22.16
C PRO A 25 5.48 18.86 -21.06
N LYS A 26 5.05 20.11 -21.13
CA LYS A 26 5.39 21.16 -20.18
C LYS A 26 4.32 21.36 -19.09
N ASN A 27 3.13 20.87 -19.35
CA ASN A 27 1.99 20.95 -18.45
C ASN A 27 1.11 19.68 -18.63
N LEU A 28 0.10 19.54 -17.78
CA LEU A 28 -0.78 18.40 -17.78
C LEU A 28 -1.63 18.29 -19.06
N ILE A 29 -2.04 19.42 -19.64
CA ILE A 29 -2.82 19.44 -20.90
C ILE A 29 -2.00 18.82 -22.03
N GLU A 30 -0.74 19.25 -22.19
CA GLU A 30 0.19 18.68 -23.18
C GLU A 30 0.45 17.19 -22.92
N VAL A 31 0.45 16.73 -21.66
CA VAL A 31 0.54 15.30 -21.35
C VAL A 31 -0.68 14.59 -21.90
N ILE A 32 -1.87 15.06 -21.57
CA ILE A 32 -3.11 14.42 -21.97
C ILE A 32 -3.26 14.40 -23.50
N GLU A 33 -2.97 15.51 -24.19
CA GLU A 33 -2.97 15.57 -25.66
C GLU A 33 -1.97 14.58 -26.27
N ALA A 34 -0.76 14.50 -25.72
CA ALA A 34 0.25 13.55 -26.18
C ALA A 34 -0.16 12.09 -25.96
N MET A 35 -1.06 11.84 -24.99
CA MET A 35 -1.56 10.52 -24.62
C MET A 35 -2.77 10.10 -25.44
N ASN A 36 -3.74 10.99 -25.65
CA ASN A 36 -4.95 10.70 -26.43
C ASN A 36 -4.64 10.39 -27.90
N ASN A 37 -3.56 10.97 -28.44
CA ASN A 37 -3.12 10.72 -29.82
C ASN A 37 -2.32 9.41 -29.99
N ARG A 38 -2.17 8.60 -28.93
CA ARG A 38 -1.37 7.38 -28.94
C ARG A 38 -2.21 6.17 -28.60
N GLU A 39 -2.20 5.21 -29.51
CA GLU A 39 -2.62 3.86 -29.17
C GLU A 39 -1.50 3.15 -28.40
N ILE A 40 -1.72 2.90 -27.10
CA ILE A 40 -0.76 2.19 -26.26
C ILE A 40 -1.20 0.75 -26.16
N ARG A 41 -0.49 -0.13 -26.88
CA ARG A 41 -0.72 -1.58 -26.84
C ARG A 41 0.33 -2.31 -26.03
N THR A 42 -0.07 -3.38 -25.36
CA THR A 42 0.86 -4.28 -24.64
C THR A 42 1.61 -5.19 -25.60
N VAL A 43 2.57 -5.94 -25.07
CA VAL A 43 3.29 -7.00 -25.82
C VAL A 43 2.35 -8.11 -26.34
N GLU A 44 1.14 -8.21 -25.78
CA GLU A 44 0.09 -9.15 -26.21
C GLU A 44 -0.99 -8.48 -27.07
N GLY A 45 -0.81 -7.21 -27.44
CA GLY A 45 -1.69 -6.47 -28.33
C GLY A 45 -2.93 -5.87 -27.66
N GLU A 46 -3.10 -5.98 -26.34
CA GLU A 46 -4.21 -5.35 -25.61
C GLU A 46 -4.02 -3.84 -25.47
N SER A 47 -5.12 -3.07 -25.48
CA SER A 47 -5.08 -1.65 -25.10
C SER A 47 -4.68 -1.51 -23.63
N PHE A 48 -3.75 -0.59 -23.33
CA PHE A 48 -3.18 -0.44 -22.00
C PHE A 48 -3.60 0.84 -21.27
N LEU A 49 -3.78 1.95 -21.98
CA LEU A 49 -4.43 3.15 -21.42
C LEU A 49 -5.93 2.98 -21.63
N ILE A 50 -6.67 2.71 -20.56
CA ILE A 50 -8.10 2.39 -20.65
C ILE A 50 -9.01 3.56 -20.29
N HIS A 51 -8.46 4.63 -19.70
CA HIS A 51 -9.21 5.85 -19.41
C HIS A 51 -8.33 7.07 -19.19
N THR A 52 -8.82 8.20 -19.67
CA THR A 52 -8.27 9.55 -19.44
C THR A 52 -9.43 10.47 -19.08
N ASP A 53 -9.47 10.91 -17.83
CA ASP A 53 -10.43 11.91 -17.34
C ASP A 53 -9.81 13.30 -17.46
N LEU A 54 -10.32 14.09 -18.42
CA LEU A 54 -9.87 15.47 -18.65
C LEU A 54 -10.36 16.45 -17.59
N VAL A 55 -11.52 16.17 -17.00
CA VAL A 55 -12.16 17.06 -16.03
C VAL A 55 -11.45 16.92 -14.69
N ASN A 56 -11.21 15.68 -14.28
CA ASN A 56 -10.59 15.35 -13.00
C ASN A 56 -9.10 15.03 -13.12
N ASN A 57 -8.49 15.22 -14.29
CA ASN A 57 -7.03 15.12 -14.46
C ASN A 57 -6.47 13.76 -14.01
N MET A 58 -7.15 12.67 -14.40
CA MET A 58 -6.82 11.30 -14.01
C MET A 58 -6.55 10.42 -15.23
N MET A 59 -5.62 9.47 -15.10
CA MET A 59 -5.39 8.44 -16.12
C MET A 59 -5.41 7.05 -15.49
N CYS A 60 -5.98 6.07 -16.18
CA CYS A 60 -6.00 4.67 -15.75
C CYS A 60 -5.32 3.76 -16.77
N PHE A 61 -4.35 2.98 -16.30
CA PHE A 61 -3.66 1.95 -17.08
C PHE A 61 -4.02 0.56 -16.55
N SER A 62 -4.47 -0.31 -17.44
CA SER A 62 -4.79 -1.72 -17.20
C SER A 62 -5.07 -2.41 -18.54
N THR A 63 -5.45 -3.68 -18.52
CA THR A 63 -5.95 -4.40 -19.70
C THR A 63 -7.21 -5.17 -19.36
N ASP A 64 -7.97 -5.60 -20.37
CA ASP A 64 -9.14 -6.47 -20.15
C ASP A 64 -8.73 -7.76 -19.42
N SER A 65 -7.57 -8.34 -19.74
CA SER A 65 -7.02 -9.49 -19.02
C SER A 65 -6.72 -9.19 -17.55
N ASN A 66 -6.17 -8.01 -17.25
CA ASN A 66 -5.96 -7.58 -15.87
C ASN A 66 -7.29 -7.41 -15.13
N LEU A 67 -8.29 -6.77 -15.75
CA LEU A 67 -9.62 -6.58 -15.16
C LEU A 67 -10.36 -7.92 -14.93
N LYS A 68 -10.17 -8.91 -15.81
CA LYS A 68 -10.64 -10.28 -15.58
C LYS A 68 -9.96 -10.90 -14.37
N ALA A 69 -8.64 -10.79 -14.28
CA ALA A 69 -7.88 -11.30 -13.13
C ALA A 69 -8.25 -10.61 -11.81
N LEU A 70 -8.67 -9.34 -11.85
CA LEU A 70 -9.15 -8.59 -10.68
C LEU A 70 -10.37 -9.28 -10.04
N SER A 71 -11.24 -9.90 -10.84
CA SER A 71 -12.42 -10.62 -10.36
C SER A 71 -12.14 -11.99 -9.74
N SER A 72 -10.89 -12.46 -9.82
CA SER A 72 -10.47 -13.73 -9.22
C SER A 72 -10.30 -13.67 -7.70
N SER A 73 -10.48 -12.50 -7.08
CA SER A 73 -10.36 -12.27 -5.65
C SER A 73 -11.47 -11.33 -5.15
N ASN A 74 -11.98 -11.59 -3.95
CA ASN A 74 -12.90 -10.68 -3.26
C ASN A 74 -12.14 -9.62 -2.45
N THR A 75 -10.82 -9.73 -2.37
CA THR A 75 -9.92 -8.81 -1.66
C THR A 75 -9.02 -8.08 -2.66
N ILE A 76 -9.02 -6.75 -2.59
CA ILE A 76 -8.05 -5.90 -3.29
C ILE A 76 -7.10 -5.24 -2.30
N PHE A 77 -5.89 -4.97 -2.79
CA PHE A 77 -4.85 -4.27 -2.07
C PHE A 77 -4.55 -2.97 -2.79
N VAL A 78 -4.58 -1.86 -2.08
CA VAL A 78 -4.38 -0.56 -2.66
C VAL A 78 -3.27 0.20 -1.95
N ASP A 79 -2.48 0.94 -2.72
CA ASP A 79 -1.38 1.72 -2.19
C ASP A 79 -1.00 2.86 -3.14
N GLY A 80 -0.62 3.99 -2.56
CA GLY A 80 -0.22 5.21 -3.26
C GLY A 80 1.29 5.45 -3.18
N THR A 81 1.92 5.83 -4.29
CA THR A 81 3.36 6.15 -4.32
C THR A 81 3.65 7.43 -5.09
N PHE A 82 4.64 8.18 -4.58
CA PHE A 82 4.98 9.52 -5.08
C PHE A 82 6.21 9.50 -6.00
N SER A 83 7.26 8.76 -5.63
CA SER A 83 8.57 8.83 -6.31
C SER A 83 8.54 8.36 -7.77
N SER A 84 7.72 7.34 -8.07
CA SER A 84 7.51 6.84 -9.43
C SER A 84 6.37 7.55 -10.17
N CYS A 85 5.66 8.46 -9.52
CA CYS A 85 4.57 9.21 -10.14
C CYS A 85 5.13 10.25 -11.14
N PRO A 86 4.64 10.30 -12.39
CA PRO A 86 5.06 11.29 -13.37
C PRO A 86 4.79 12.73 -12.91
N LYS A 87 5.68 13.65 -13.32
CA LYS A 87 5.77 15.04 -12.84
C LYS A 87 4.46 15.85 -12.74
N PHE A 88 3.46 15.57 -13.58
CA PHE A 88 2.22 16.36 -13.66
C PHE A 88 1.04 15.73 -12.90
N PHE A 89 1.29 14.66 -12.17
CA PHE A 89 0.32 14.02 -11.30
C PHE A 89 0.85 14.03 -9.87
N TYR A 90 -0.06 13.92 -8.91
CA TYR A 90 0.29 13.96 -7.50
C TYR A 90 0.78 12.61 -7.00
N GLN A 91 0.13 11.52 -7.42
CA GLN A 91 0.51 10.17 -7.01
C GLN A 91 0.16 9.12 -8.07
N LEU A 92 0.89 8.01 -8.01
CA LEU A 92 0.52 6.76 -8.65
C LEU A 92 -0.22 5.90 -7.62
N PHE A 93 -1.50 5.64 -7.87
CA PHE A 93 -2.32 4.76 -7.05
C PHE A 93 -2.44 3.39 -7.72
N THR A 94 -2.16 2.32 -6.99
CA THR A 94 -2.04 0.97 -7.56
C THR A 94 -3.01 0.01 -6.90
N ILE A 95 -3.64 -0.85 -7.70
CA ILE A 95 -4.57 -1.89 -7.22
C ILE A 95 -4.01 -3.25 -7.58
N HIS A 96 -3.92 -4.10 -6.57
CA HIS A 96 -3.36 -5.45 -6.66
C HIS A 96 -4.35 -6.47 -6.13
N VAL A 97 -4.15 -7.72 -6.52
CA VAL A 97 -4.85 -8.89 -5.96
C VAL A 97 -3.85 -9.95 -5.53
N ASN A 98 -4.26 -10.80 -4.59
CA ASN A 98 -3.54 -12.02 -4.25
C ASN A 98 -4.27 -13.22 -4.86
N ILE A 99 -3.64 -13.89 -5.83
CA ILE A 99 -4.18 -15.11 -6.46
C ILE A 99 -3.23 -16.26 -6.11
N ASN A 100 -3.69 -17.21 -5.28
CA ASN A 100 -2.92 -18.38 -4.85
C ASN A 100 -1.51 -18.04 -4.30
N GLY A 101 -1.38 -16.94 -3.55
CA GLY A 101 -0.11 -16.47 -2.97
C GLY A 101 0.72 -15.59 -3.92
N HIS A 102 0.25 -15.33 -5.13
CA HIS A 102 0.85 -14.38 -6.06
C HIS A 102 0.19 -13.01 -5.91
N TYR A 103 0.98 -12.03 -5.50
CA TYR A 103 0.59 -10.63 -5.51
C TYR A 103 0.79 -10.06 -6.91
N VAL A 104 -0.29 -9.61 -7.53
CA VAL A 104 -0.30 -9.18 -8.93
C VAL A 104 -0.80 -7.74 -9.02
N PRO A 105 0.01 -6.79 -9.51
CA PRO A 105 -0.45 -5.43 -9.79
C PRO A 105 -1.27 -5.44 -11.09
N LEU A 106 -2.50 -4.90 -11.04
CA LEU A 106 -3.44 -5.01 -12.17
C LEU A 106 -3.91 -3.67 -12.72
N VAL A 107 -4.07 -2.67 -11.85
CA VAL A 107 -4.60 -1.36 -12.23
C VAL A 107 -3.71 -0.26 -11.66
N PHE A 108 -3.44 0.75 -12.48
CA PHE A 108 -2.58 1.87 -12.14
C PHE A 108 -3.29 3.19 -12.48
N PHE A 109 -3.55 4.00 -11.48
CA PHE A 109 -4.11 5.33 -11.64
C PHE A 109 -3.04 6.39 -11.42
N LEU A 110 -2.97 7.37 -12.32
CA LEU A 110 -2.31 8.63 -12.06
C LEU A 110 -3.36 9.62 -11.55
N LEU A 111 -3.24 10.03 -10.29
CA LEU A 111 -4.23 10.85 -9.60
C LEU A 111 -3.73 12.29 -9.41
N PRO A 112 -4.61 13.30 -9.47
CA PRO A 112 -4.25 14.71 -9.28
C PRO A 112 -4.08 15.12 -7.81
N ASN A 113 -4.63 14.36 -6.86
CA ASN A 113 -4.57 14.60 -5.42
C ASN A 113 -5.02 13.33 -4.65
N LYS A 114 -5.21 13.49 -3.32
CA LYS A 114 -5.58 12.43 -2.36
C LYS A 114 -6.95 12.64 -1.71
N THR A 115 -7.85 13.36 -2.37
CA THR A 115 -9.18 13.62 -1.83
C THR A 115 -10.07 12.39 -1.98
N THR A 116 -11.04 12.25 -1.07
CA THR A 116 -12.05 11.18 -1.11
C THR A 116 -12.75 11.11 -2.46
N HIS A 117 -13.08 12.28 -3.03
CA HIS A 117 -13.77 12.38 -4.31
C HIS A 117 -12.95 11.77 -5.47
N ILE A 118 -11.63 11.99 -5.50
CA ILE A 118 -10.79 11.41 -6.55
C ILE A 118 -10.69 9.89 -6.43
N TYR A 119 -10.62 9.34 -5.22
CA TYR A 119 -10.65 7.88 -5.02
C TYR A 119 -12.00 7.28 -5.38
N GLU A 120 -13.10 7.95 -5.01
CA GLU A 120 -14.45 7.56 -5.41
C GLU A 120 -14.57 7.49 -6.94
N LEU A 121 -14.09 8.50 -7.67
CA LEU A 121 -14.07 8.50 -9.13
C LEU A 121 -13.24 7.35 -9.71
N ALA A 122 -12.04 7.11 -9.17
CA ALA A 122 -11.18 6.01 -9.61
C ALA A 122 -11.85 4.63 -9.42
N PHE A 123 -12.46 4.40 -8.25
CA PHE A 123 -13.18 3.16 -7.95
C PHE A 123 -14.48 3.03 -8.77
N SER A 124 -15.20 4.12 -8.96
CA SER A 124 -16.41 4.17 -9.79
C SER A 124 -16.10 3.82 -11.24
N PHE A 125 -15.05 4.42 -11.81
CA PHE A 125 -14.55 4.08 -13.13
C PHE A 125 -14.23 2.58 -13.24
N LEU A 126 -13.48 2.04 -12.28
CA LEU A 126 -13.09 0.63 -12.29
C LEU A 126 -14.31 -0.30 -12.28
N LYS A 127 -15.30 -0.02 -11.41
CA LYS A 127 -16.53 -0.78 -11.31
C LYS A 127 -17.33 -0.75 -12.61
N THR A 128 -17.48 0.43 -13.20
CA THR A 128 -18.17 0.62 -14.49
C THR A 128 -17.43 -0.11 -15.62
N LYS A 129 -16.11 0.01 -15.70
CA LYS A 129 -15.31 -0.65 -16.74
C LYS A 129 -15.40 -2.17 -16.65
N CYS A 130 -15.38 -2.73 -15.44
CA CYS A 130 -15.61 -4.16 -15.27
C CYS A 130 -17.03 -4.58 -15.67
N ALA A 131 -18.05 -3.79 -15.35
CA ALA A 131 -19.43 -4.08 -15.76
C ALA A 131 -19.60 -4.07 -17.29
N GLU A 132 -18.99 -3.13 -18.01
CA GLU A 132 -18.97 -3.09 -19.49
C GLU A 132 -18.38 -4.38 -20.10
N LEU A 133 -17.42 -5.00 -19.42
CA LEU A 133 -16.78 -6.25 -19.82
C LEU A 133 -17.54 -7.50 -19.32
N ASN A 134 -18.73 -7.34 -18.74
CA ASN A 134 -19.51 -8.39 -18.08
C ASN A 134 -18.75 -9.08 -16.93
N ILE A 135 -17.88 -8.35 -16.25
CA ILE A 135 -17.10 -8.82 -15.10
C ILE A 135 -17.81 -8.36 -13.81
N ASN A 136 -18.24 -9.31 -13.01
CA ASN A 136 -18.86 -9.04 -11.71
C ASN A 136 -17.81 -8.93 -10.60
N LEU A 137 -17.48 -7.71 -10.18
CA LEU A 137 -16.59 -7.47 -9.04
C LEU A 137 -17.32 -7.66 -7.71
N LYS A 138 -17.10 -8.82 -7.07
CA LYS A 138 -17.65 -9.15 -5.74
C LYS A 138 -16.68 -8.81 -4.62
N LEU A 139 -16.23 -7.57 -4.57
CA LEU A 139 -15.29 -7.12 -3.55
C LEU A 139 -15.96 -7.10 -2.18
N THR A 140 -15.37 -7.83 -1.22
CA THR A 140 -15.77 -7.84 0.19
C THR A 140 -14.78 -7.11 1.07
N THR A 141 -13.53 -6.99 0.62
CA THR A 141 -12.43 -6.50 1.45
C THR A 141 -11.49 -5.61 0.64
N ILE A 142 -11.11 -4.48 1.24
CA ILE A 142 -10.03 -3.61 0.74
C ILE A 142 -8.95 -3.51 1.82
N VAL A 143 -7.72 -3.80 1.42
CA VAL A 143 -6.54 -3.58 2.24
C VAL A 143 -5.90 -2.28 1.80
N ALA A 144 -5.77 -1.33 2.73
CA ALA A 144 -5.19 -0.02 2.47
C ALA A 144 -4.23 0.41 3.59
N ASP A 145 -3.47 1.47 3.36
CA ASP A 145 -2.81 2.22 4.41
C ASP A 145 -3.82 3.02 5.26
N PHE A 146 -3.33 3.80 6.22
CA PHE A 146 -4.16 4.60 7.12
C PHE A 146 -4.45 5.98 6.52
N GLU A 147 -4.98 6.00 5.29
CA GLU A 147 -5.46 7.21 4.61
C GLU A 147 -6.99 7.18 4.52
N GLU A 148 -7.65 8.04 5.30
CA GLU A 148 -9.12 8.10 5.40
C GLU A 148 -9.82 8.28 4.06
N SER A 149 -9.25 9.07 3.16
CA SER A 149 -9.87 9.36 1.86
C SER A 149 -9.97 8.13 0.97
N ILE A 150 -9.03 7.18 1.07
CA ILE A 150 -9.13 5.88 0.40
C ILE A 150 -10.30 5.09 0.99
N HIS A 151 -10.40 5.04 2.32
CA HIS A 151 -11.41 4.26 3.04
C HIS A 151 -12.82 4.79 2.74
N ALA A 152 -12.99 6.11 2.82
CA ALA A 152 -14.23 6.79 2.51
C ALA A 152 -14.60 6.60 1.03
N GLY A 153 -13.65 6.79 0.11
CA GLY A 153 -13.90 6.63 -1.33
C GLY A 153 -14.32 5.20 -1.70
N ALA A 154 -13.71 4.19 -1.09
CA ALA A 154 -14.10 2.80 -1.28
C ALA A 154 -15.51 2.51 -0.74
N LYS A 155 -15.87 3.04 0.43
CA LYS A 155 -17.20 2.88 1.04
C LYS A 155 -18.30 3.60 0.24
N MET A 156 -18.00 4.68 -0.48
CA MET A 156 -18.96 5.31 -1.39
C MET A 156 -19.36 4.38 -2.54
N ILE A 157 -18.42 3.58 -3.05
CA ILE A 157 -18.66 2.68 -4.20
C ILE A 157 -19.13 1.27 -3.79
N TRP A 158 -18.63 0.80 -2.65
CA TRP A 158 -18.96 -0.48 -2.04
C TRP A 158 -19.29 -0.27 -0.54
N PRO A 159 -20.53 0.10 -0.19
CA PRO A 159 -20.89 0.44 1.20
C PRO A 159 -20.65 -0.65 2.23
N LEU A 160 -20.67 -1.92 1.81
CA LEU A 160 -20.45 -3.09 2.66
C LEU A 160 -18.99 -3.58 2.67
N ILE A 161 -18.06 -2.87 2.00
CA ILE A 161 -16.67 -3.30 1.95
C ILE A 161 -16.01 -3.20 3.32
N GLN A 162 -15.36 -4.28 3.75
CA GLN A 162 -14.54 -4.26 4.94
C GLN A 162 -13.20 -3.60 4.61
N VAL A 163 -12.88 -2.53 5.33
CA VAL A 163 -11.57 -1.89 5.24
C VAL A 163 -10.63 -2.55 6.24
N ILE A 164 -9.48 -3.01 5.76
CA ILE A 164 -8.41 -3.60 6.56
C ILE A 164 -7.19 -2.69 6.47
N GLY A 165 -6.80 -2.13 7.61
CA GLY A 165 -5.56 -1.37 7.76
C GLY A 165 -4.35 -2.29 7.80
N CYS A 166 -3.29 -1.92 7.09
CA CYS A 166 -2.08 -2.72 7.11
C CYS A 166 -1.30 -2.60 8.43
N ARG A 167 -0.96 -3.74 9.05
CA ARG A 167 -0.16 -3.79 10.28
C ARG A 167 1.22 -3.15 10.12
N PHE A 168 1.86 -3.25 8.96
CA PHE A 168 3.14 -2.58 8.72
C PHE A 168 3.00 -1.06 8.88
N HIS A 169 2.05 -0.45 8.16
CA HIS A 169 1.78 0.98 8.25
C HIS A 169 1.29 1.43 9.64
N LEU A 170 0.54 0.59 10.35
CA LEU A 170 0.15 0.82 11.74
C LEU A 170 1.39 0.98 12.62
N THR A 171 2.28 -0.03 12.58
CA THR A 171 3.48 -0.05 13.42
C THR A 171 4.47 1.07 13.07
N GLN A 172 4.56 1.45 11.78
CA GLN A 172 5.34 2.62 11.37
C GLN A 172 4.74 3.92 11.90
N SER A 173 3.41 4.04 11.97
CA SER A 173 2.74 5.24 12.50
C SER A 173 2.96 5.39 14.00
N TRP A 174 2.81 4.30 14.76
CA TRP A 174 3.11 4.28 16.19
C TRP A 174 4.60 4.57 16.47
N TRP A 175 5.50 3.98 15.69
CA TRP A 175 6.93 4.25 15.79
C TRP A 175 7.28 5.71 15.50
N ARG A 176 6.73 6.30 14.43
CA ARG A 176 6.94 7.72 14.11
C ARG A 176 6.45 8.64 15.23
N LYS A 177 5.30 8.34 15.86
CA LYS A 177 4.82 9.14 16.99
C LYS A 177 5.75 9.05 18.19
N ILE A 178 6.24 7.86 18.53
CA ILE A 178 7.25 7.65 19.58
C ILE A 178 8.52 8.49 19.31
N GLN A 179 8.95 8.56 18.05
CA GLN A 179 10.10 9.38 17.66
C GLN A 179 9.81 10.88 17.80
N GLU A 180 8.66 11.34 17.29
CA GLU A 180 8.21 12.73 17.30
C GLU A 180 8.18 13.32 18.72
N ILE A 181 7.66 12.57 19.69
CA ILE A 181 7.55 13.01 21.09
C ILE A 181 8.84 12.77 21.91
N GLY A 182 9.90 12.25 21.27
CA GLY A 182 11.21 12.08 21.89
C GLY A 182 11.28 10.93 22.90
N LEU A 183 10.58 9.82 22.64
CA LEU A 183 10.63 8.57 23.43
C LEU A 183 11.51 7.49 22.79
N THR A 184 12.28 7.84 21.74
CA THR A 184 13.13 6.90 20.99
C THR A 184 14.09 6.11 21.89
N ASP A 185 14.81 6.79 22.79
CA ASP A 185 15.81 6.14 23.63
C ASP A 185 15.18 5.30 24.73
N VAL A 186 14.03 5.74 25.27
CA VAL A 186 13.22 4.98 26.21
C VAL A 186 12.74 3.67 25.57
N TYR A 187 12.18 3.75 24.35
CA TYR A 187 11.73 2.58 23.59
C TYR A 187 12.86 1.57 23.35
N LYS A 188 14.06 2.07 23.02
CA LYS A 188 15.24 1.21 22.76
C LYS A 188 15.83 0.61 24.05
N ASN A 189 15.62 1.23 25.20
CA ASN A 189 16.10 0.73 26.48
C ASN A 189 15.20 -0.39 27.01
N LYS A 190 15.58 -1.64 26.71
CA LYS A 190 14.82 -2.86 27.06
C LYS A 190 14.88 -3.22 28.55
N ASN A 191 15.68 -2.52 29.35
CA ASN A 191 15.87 -2.81 30.76
C ASN A 191 15.03 -1.88 31.67
N CYS A 192 14.32 -0.91 31.09
CA CYS A 192 13.43 -0.04 31.84
C CYS A 192 11.96 -0.38 31.59
N ASP A 193 11.14 -0.26 32.64
CA ASP A 193 9.71 -0.58 32.58
C ASP A 193 8.98 0.23 31.52
N SER A 194 9.33 1.50 31.36
CA SER A 194 8.80 2.38 30.32
C SER A 194 9.06 1.88 28.90
N GLY A 195 10.27 1.39 28.62
CA GLY A 195 10.62 0.81 27.31
C GLY A 195 9.90 -0.51 27.05
N ILE A 196 9.79 -1.35 28.08
CA ILE A 196 9.02 -2.60 28.01
C ILE A 196 7.53 -2.30 27.75
N TRP A 197 6.96 -1.32 28.44
CA TRP A 197 5.56 -0.89 28.28
C TRP A 197 5.30 -0.41 26.85
N LEU A 198 6.13 0.49 26.30
CA LEU A 198 6.01 0.96 24.91
C LEU A 198 6.12 -0.19 23.90
N GLY A 199 7.03 -1.14 24.14
CA GLY A 199 7.16 -2.32 23.29
C GLY A 199 5.89 -3.17 23.28
N LYS A 200 5.25 -3.37 24.44
CA LYS A 200 4.04 -4.17 24.59
C LYS A 200 2.83 -3.59 23.83
N ILE A 201 2.74 -2.27 23.65
CA ILE A 201 1.65 -1.62 22.90
C ILE A 201 1.51 -2.21 21.49
N PHE A 202 2.62 -2.55 20.84
CA PHE A 202 2.61 -3.16 19.50
C PHE A 202 1.89 -4.52 19.46
N GLY A 203 1.79 -5.20 20.60
CA GLY A 203 1.06 -6.44 20.78
C GLY A 203 -0.45 -6.29 20.69
N LEU A 204 -1.01 -5.10 20.92
CA LEU A 204 -2.45 -4.82 20.78
C LEU A 204 -2.96 -5.15 19.38
N SER A 205 -2.10 -5.00 18.36
CA SER A 205 -2.45 -5.36 16.97
C SER A 205 -2.86 -6.82 16.82
N PHE A 206 -2.42 -7.71 17.72
CA PHE A 206 -2.73 -9.13 17.69
C PHE A 206 -3.95 -9.51 18.52
N LEU A 207 -4.67 -8.58 19.14
CA LEU A 207 -5.93 -8.88 19.81
C LEU A 207 -7.10 -8.95 18.82
N SER A 208 -8.24 -9.46 19.29
CA SER A 208 -9.52 -9.20 18.64
C SER A 208 -9.87 -7.71 18.76
N PRO A 209 -10.58 -7.12 17.77
CA PRO A 209 -11.06 -5.75 17.87
C PRO A 209 -11.81 -5.45 19.17
N GLU A 210 -12.60 -6.39 19.66
CA GLU A 210 -13.45 -6.26 20.84
C GLU A 210 -12.64 -6.17 22.14
N GLU A 211 -11.46 -6.79 22.21
CA GLU A 211 -10.62 -6.78 23.40
C GLU A 211 -9.66 -5.58 23.48
N VAL A 212 -9.47 -4.82 22.39
CA VAL A 212 -8.45 -3.78 22.32
C VAL A 212 -8.71 -2.66 23.32
N SER A 213 -9.93 -2.13 23.36
CA SER A 213 -10.28 -0.99 24.23
C SER A 213 -10.13 -1.36 25.70
N ASP A 214 -10.78 -2.46 26.11
CA ASP A 214 -10.72 -2.97 27.49
C ASP A 214 -9.27 -3.26 27.90
N CYS A 215 -8.48 -3.91 27.05
CA CYS A 215 -7.09 -4.18 27.35
C CYS A 215 -6.26 -2.89 27.50
N PHE A 216 -6.49 -1.90 26.63
CA PHE A 216 -5.77 -0.63 26.71
C PHE A 216 -6.10 0.12 28.00
N VAL A 217 -7.37 0.22 28.38
CA VAL A 217 -7.81 0.94 29.58
C VAL A 217 -7.43 0.18 30.86
N GLU A 218 -7.77 -1.10 30.96
CA GLU A 218 -7.61 -1.85 32.21
C GLU A 218 -6.17 -2.31 32.47
N GLU A 219 -5.41 -2.65 31.43
CA GLU A 219 -4.06 -3.20 31.60
C GLU A 219 -2.96 -2.19 31.30
N PHE A 220 -3.08 -1.43 30.21
CA PHE A 220 -2.02 -0.50 29.79
C PHE A 220 -2.08 0.83 30.55
N MET A 221 -3.25 1.47 30.63
CA MET A 221 -3.39 2.76 31.31
C MET A 221 -3.18 2.64 32.82
N ALA A 222 -3.63 1.54 33.44
CA ALA A 222 -3.40 1.27 34.87
C ALA A 222 -1.90 1.19 35.24
N HIS A 223 -1.04 0.82 34.30
CA HIS A 223 0.41 0.71 34.48
C HIS A 223 1.19 1.68 33.59
N CYS A 224 0.56 2.75 33.11
CA CYS A 224 1.22 3.75 32.27
C CYS A 224 2.33 4.43 33.09
N PRO A 225 3.58 4.50 32.60
CA PRO A 225 4.65 5.19 33.31
C PRO A 225 4.30 6.67 33.53
N ASN A 226 4.64 7.20 34.70
CA ASN A 226 4.39 8.59 35.06
C ASN A 226 5.36 9.54 34.32
N ASP A 227 5.11 9.74 33.02
CA ASP A 227 5.83 10.63 32.11
C ASP A 227 4.81 11.35 31.20
N PRO A 228 4.79 12.70 31.16
CA PRO A 228 3.90 13.45 30.28
C PRO A 228 3.95 13.05 28.80
N LYS A 229 5.11 12.60 28.31
CA LYS A 229 5.27 12.11 26.93
C LYS A 229 4.54 10.77 26.72
N MET A 230 4.49 9.91 27.72
CA MET A 230 3.74 8.65 27.65
C MET A 230 2.24 8.95 27.58
N LEU A 231 1.75 9.89 28.40
CA LEU A 231 0.36 10.33 28.34
C LEU A 231 0.01 10.90 26.97
N THR A 232 0.88 11.76 26.40
CA THR A 232 0.70 12.29 25.03
C THR A 232 0.63 11.17 23.98
N PHE A 233 1.38 10.07 24.17
CA PHE A 233 1.29 8.91 23.29
C PHE A 233 -0.02 8.14 23.48
N CYS A 234 -0.50 7.98 24.72
CA CYS A 234 -1.78 7.36 25.03
C CYS A 234 -2.96 8.14 24.44
N ASP A 235 -2.95 9.47 24.56
CA ASP A 235 -3.98 10.34 23.98
C ASP A 235 -4.02 10.16 22.45
N TYR A 236 -2.84 10.19 21.81
CA TYR A 236 -2.71 9.91 20.38
C TYR A 236 -3.27 8.53 19.99
N LEU A 237 -2.97 7.48 20.75
CA LEU A 237 -3.50 6.14 20.49
C LEU A 237 -5.02 6.11 20.66
N THR A 238 -5.55 6.75 21.69
CA THR A 238 -6.98 6.81 21.99
C THR A 238 -7.75 7.47 20.85
N GLU A 239 -7.33 8.68 20.46
CA GLU A 239 -7.96 9.45 19.40
C GLU A 239 -7.91 8.78 18.02
N ASN A 240 -6.82 8.05 17.73
CA ASN A 240 -6.58 7.56 16.38
C ASN A 240 -6.85 6.06 16.19
N TYR A 241 -6.81 5.23 17.25
CA TYR A 241 -6.80 3.78 17.09
C TYR A 241 -7.63 2.98 18.09
N ILE A 242 -7.76 3.41 19.35
CA ILE A 242 -8.32 2.58 20.42
C ILE A 242 -9.83 2.77 20.56
N ASP A 243 -10.29 4.02 20.59
CA ASP A 243 -11.71 4.33 20.81
C ASP A 243 -12.59 3.80 19.66
N GLU A 244 -13.85 3.46 19.95
CA GLU A 244 -14.78 2.95 18.95
C GLU A 244 -15.11 4.00 17.86
N PHE A 245 -15.02 5.28 18.20
CA PHE A 245 -15.17 6.43 17.32
C PHE A 245 -13.82 7.04 16.92
N SER A 246 -12.71 6.38 17.24
CA SER A 246 -11.39 6.83 16.80
C SER A 246 -11.31 6.91 15.28
N ARG A 247 -10.32 7.67 14.80
CA ARG A 247 -10.09 7.85 13.36
C ARG A 247 -9.94 6.52 12.60
N PHE A 248 -9.31 5.53 13.23
CA PHE A 248 -9.14 4.18 12.70
C PHE A 248 -9.43 3.14 13.79
N PRO A 249 -10.69 2.76 13.98
CA PRO A 249 -11.09 1.91 15.10
C PRO A 249 -10.49 0.49 15.02
N PRO A 250 -10.45 -0.26 16.14
CA PRO A 250 -9.80 -1.56 16.21
C PRO A 250 -10.22 -2.57 15.12
N ASN A 251 -11.49 -2.52 14.67
CA ASN A 251 -11.99 -3.38 13.60
C ASN A 251 -11.29 -3.18 12.24
N VAL A 252 -10.62 -2.04 12.04
CA VAL A 252 -9.79 -1.78 10.85
C VAL A 252 -8.46 -2.52 10.94
N TRP A 253 -7.81 -2.56 12.10
CA TRP A 253 -6.38 -2.89 12.19
C TRP A 253 -6.04 -4.09 13.10
N ALA A 254 -6.84 -4.35 14.13
CA ALA A 254 -6.62 -5.44 15.07
C ALA A 254 -7.06 -6.78 14.49
N SER A 255 -6.25 -7.82 14.70
CA SER A 255 -6.56 -9.19 14.28
C SER A 255 -5.50 -10.15 14.83
N PHE A 256 -5.94 -11.29 15.36
CA PHE A 256 -5.06 -12.40 15.77
C PHE A 256 -4.21 -12.93 14.61
N TYR A 257 -4.81 -13.01 13.42
CA TYR A 257 -4.15 -13.65 12.28
C TYR A 257 -3.08 -12.74 11.67
N ILE A 258 -1.86 -13.29 11.54
CA ILE A 258 -0.85 -12.78 10.59
C ILE A 258 -1.26 -13.30 9.22
N SER A 259 -2.13 -12.51 8.60
CA SER A 259 -2.62 -12.76 7.26
C SER A 259 -1.73 -12.00 6.27
N SER A 260 -1.65 -12.51 5.04
CA SER A 260 -0.85 -11.83 4.01
C SER A 260 -1.42 -10.42 3.71
N GLU A 261 -2.74 -10.31 3.87
CA GLU A 261 -3.58 -9.12 3.80
C GLU A 261 -3.08 -8.02 4.73
N ARG A 262 -2.57 -8.35 5.92
CA ARG A 262 -2.15 -7.36 6.92
C ARG A 262 -0.67 -7.01 6.88
N THR A 263 0.09 -7.44 5.86
CA THR A 263 1.56 -7.32 5.87
C THR A 263 2.18 -6.33 4.88
N THR A 264 1.43 -5.73 3.93
CA THR A 264 1.81 -4.82 2.79
C THR A 264 3.16 -4.94 2.10
N ASN A 265 4.04 -5.83 2.53
CA ASN A 265 5.38 -6.03 1.98
C ASN A 265 5.34 -6.22 0.47
N SER A 266 4.25 -6.75 -0.08
CA SER A 266 4.06 -6.92 -1.51
C SER A 266 3.85 -5.60 -2.26
N CYS A 267 3.03 -4.66 -1.76
CA CYS A 267 2.83 -3.35 -2.40
C CYS A 267 4.09 -2.51 -2.31
N GLU A 268 4.71 -2.47 -1.13
CA GLU A 268 5.99 -1.77 -0.93
C GLU A 268 7.13 -2.38 -1.75
N SER A 269 7.23 -3.71 -1.80
CA SER A 269 8.23 -4.38 -2.65
C SER A 269 7.97 -4.11 -4.12
N PHE A 270 6.71 -4.01 -4.55
CA PHE A 270 6.36 -3.62 -5.90
C PHE A 270 6.78 -2.18 -6.18
N HIS A 271 6.45 -1.21 -5.31
CA HIS A 271 6.86 0.18 -5.49
C HIS A 271 8.37 0.36 -5.45
N ALA A 272 9.08 -0.37 -4.57
CA ALA A 272 10.55 -0.38 -4.54
C ALA A 272 11.13 -0.89 -5.86
N LYS A 273 10.58 -2.00 -6.39
CA LYS A 273 10.96 -2.52 -7.72
C LYS A 273 10.66 -1.49 -8.80
N LEU A 274 9.47 -0.91 -8.82
CA LEU A 274 9.07 0.09 -9.81
C LEU A 274 9.99 1.31 -9.77
N ASN A 275 10.29 1.83 -8.58
CA ASN A 275 11.21 2.94 -8.38
C ASN A 275 12.62 2.61 -8.91
N SER A 276 13.10 1.37 -8.72
CA SER A 276 14.41 0.93 -9.22
C SER A 276 14.52 0.89 -10.76
N LEU A 277 13.39 0.85 -11.48
CA LEU A 277 13.35 0.90 -12.94
C LEU A 277 13.54 2.32 -13.49
N PHE A 278 13.51 3.33 -12.63
CA PHE A 278 13.73 4.72 -13.00
C PHE A 278 15.07 5.23 -12.48
N THR A 279 15.79 5.98 -13.30
CA THR A 279 17.06 6.61 -12.90
C THR A 279 16.87 7.86 -12.05
N LYS A 280 15.66 8.46 -12.09
CA LYS A 280 15.27 9.65 -11.35
C LYS A 280 13.84 9.53 -10.86
N SER A 281 13.55 10.12 -9.70
CA SER A 281 12.19 10.36 -9.25
C SER A 281 11.42 11.21 -10.26
N HIS A 282 10.12 11.03 -10.32
CA HIS A 282 9.20 11.74 -11.22
C HIS A 282 9.58 11.62 -12.71
N PRO A 283 9.55 10.39 -13.27
CA PRO A 283 9.84 10.17 -14.68
C PRO A 283 8.89 10.97 -15.58
N ASN A 284 9.34 11.32 -16.79
CA ASN A 284 8.42 11.86 -17.78
C ASN A 284 7.40 10.78 -18.20
N ILE A 285 6.21 11.22 -18.64
CA ILE A 285 5.09 10.32 -18.93
C ILE A 285 5.45 9.24 -19.95
N PHE A 286 6.24 9.55 -20.98
CA PHE A 286 6.62 8.56 -22.00
C PHE A 286 7.52 7.45 -21.44
N LEU A 287 8.50 7.80 -20.61
CA LEU A 287 9.34 6.81 -19.92
C LEU A 287 8.51 5.99 -18.93
N PHE A 288 7.64 6.65 -18.17
CA PHE A 288 6.75 5.98 -17.22
C PHE A 288 5.91 4.90 -17.91
N ILE A 289 5.23 5.25 -19.00
CA ILE A 289 4.39 4.31 -19.75
C ILE A 289 5.23 3.22 -20.38
N HIS A 290 6.39 3.55 -20.94
CA HIS A 290 7.27 2.55 -21.50
C HIS A 290 7.65 1.50 -20.45
N VAL A 291 8.04 1.92 -19.24
CA VAL A 291 8.37 1.01 -18.13
C VAL A 291 7.14 0.23 -17.67
N LEU A 292 6.02 0.90 -17.44
CA LEU A 292 4.79 0.27 -16.95
C LEU A 292 4.25 -0.77 -17.94
N ASN A 293 4.27 -0.46 -19.23
CA ASN A 293 3.79 -1.35 -20.28
C ASN A 293 4.80 -2.45 -20.62
N THR A 294 6.07 -2.13 -20.87
CA THR A 294 7.03 -3.14 -21.37
C THR A 294 7.66 -3.99 -20.28
N ARG A 295 7.74 -3.50 -19.04
CA ARG A 295 8.35 -4.23 -17.92
C ARG A 295 7.27 -4.76 -16.97
N ILE A 296 6.48 -3.86 -16.38
CA ILE A 296 5.52 -4.25 -15.34
C ILE A 296 4.39 -5.11 -15.90
N GLN A 297 3.78 -4.72 -17.03
CA GLN A 297 2.70 -5.49 -17.62
C GLN A 297 3.19 -6.83 -18.18
N THR A 298 4.39 -6.89 -18.77
CA THR A 298 5.03 -8.17 -19.17
C THR A 298 5.21 -9.11 -17.97
N ASP A 299 5.75 -8.61 -16.87
CA ASP A 299 5.89 -9.39 -15.63
C ASP A 299 4.52 -9.83 -15.10
N THR A 300 3.51 -8.97 -15.20
CA THR A 300 2.12 -9.26 -14.81
C THR A 300 1.57 -10.44 -15.58
N TYR A 301 1.72 -10.47 -16.91
CA TYR A 301 1.31 -11.63 -17.72
C TYR A 301 2.03 -12.92 -17.33
N ILE A 302 3.34 -12.86 -17.07
CA ILE A 302 4.13 -14.02 -16.64
C ILE A 302 3.61 -14.56 -15.29
N ILE A 303 3.32 -13.65 -14.35
CA ILE A 303 2.77 -14.01 -13.04
C ILE A 303 1.38 -14.63 -13.22
N LEU A 304 0.48 -14.00 -13.98
CA LEU A 304 -0.87 -14.48 -14.24
C LEU A 304 -0.88 -15.89 -14.82
N ARG A 305 0.01 -16.19 -15.78
CA ARG A 305 0.20 -17.55 -16.32
C ARG A 305 0.63 -18.58 -15.26
N SER A 306 1.26 -18.13 -14.18
CA SER A 306 1.78 -18.97 -13.10
C SER A 306 0.80 -19.11 -11.91
N THR A 307 -0.32 -18.40 -11.91
CA THR A 307 -1.27 -18.37 -10.78
C THR A 307 -2.01 -19.68 -10.54
N HIS A 308 -2.03 -20.61 -11.51
CA HIS A 308 -2.56 -21.95 -11.33
C HIS A 308 -1.79 -22.79 -10.30
N LYS A 309 -0.56 -22.38 -9.95
CA LYS A 309 0.25 -22.98 -8.87
C LYS A 309 0.27 -22.09 -7.64
N THR A 310 0.05 -22.68 -6.48
CA THR A 310 0.19 -21.98 -5.20
C THR A 310 1.63 -21.54 -4.97
N LYS A 311 1.83 -20.24 -4.76
CA LYS A 311 3.12 -19.67 -4.37
C LYS A 311 3.24 -19.67 -2.86
N ILE A 312 4.16 -20.49 -2.36
CA ILE A 312 4.53 -20.50 -0.95
C ILE A 312 5.59 -19.42 -0.73
N SER A 313 5.42 -18.60 0.31
CA SER A 313 6.43 -17.63 0.71
C SER A 313 7.74 -18.35 1.03
N LYS A 314 8.85 -17.87 0.46
CA LYS A 314 10.19 -18.39 0.77
C LYS A 314 10.85 -17.66 1.96
N ASN A 315 10.16 -16.68 2.54
CA ASN A 315 10.69 -15.91 3.65
C ASN A 315 10.53 -16.71 4.96
N THR A 316 11.57 -17.47 5.31
CA THR A 316 11.60 -18.31 6.51
C THR A 316 11.34 -17.53 7.79
N LYS A 317 11.84 -16.29 7.90
CA LYS A 317 11.62 -15.42 9.06
C LYS A 317 10.13 -15.10 9.21
N TYR A 318 9.46 -14.72 8.12
CA TYR A 318 8.02 -14.48 8.11
C TYR A 318 7.21 -15.74 8.44
N ILE A 319 7.57 -16.89 7.87
CA ILE A 319 6.86 -18.16 8.14
C ILE A 319 6.97 -18.56 9.61
N HIS A 320 8.20 -18.53 10.15
CA HIS A 320 8.44 -18.83 11.56
C HIS A 320 7.68 -17.87 12.46
N GLN A 321 7.69 -16.58 12.11
CA GLN A 321 6.96 -15.55 12.84
C GLN A 321 5.47 -15.81 12.89
N LYS A 322 4.88 -16.08 11.73
CA LYS A 322 3.47 -16.38 11.58
C LYS A 322 3.07 -17.57 12.44
N ARG A 323 3.81 -18.69 12.34
CA ARG A 323 3.57 -19.90 13.14
C ARG A 323 3.66 -19.63 14.64
N LYS A 324 4.69 -18.91 15.09
CA LYS A 324 4.86 -18.58 16.50
C LYS A 324 3.65 -17.82 17.06
N ILE A 325 3.13 -16.83 16.32
CA ILE A 325 1.98 -16.04 16.77
C ILE A 325 0.69 -16.86 16.73
N GLU A 326 0.53 -17.71 15.70
CA GLU A 326 -0.60 -18.66 15.63
C GLU A 326 -0.61 -19.65 16.80
N ASP A 327 0.56 -20.16 17.21
CA ASP A 327 0.67 -21.07 18.35
C ASP A 327 0.44 -20.35 19.68
N LEU A 328 0.97 -19.13 19.85
CA LEU A 328 0.67 -18.29 21.01
C LEU A 328 -0.83 -17.98 21.14
N PHE A 329 -1.51 -17.76 20.01
CA PHE A 329 -2.94 -17.53 20.01
C PHE A 329 -3.73 -18.77 20.44
N LYS A 330 -3.36 -19.97 19.98
CA LYS A 330 -3.99 -21.22 20.45
C LYS A 330 -3.84 -21.41 21.96
N ASP A 331 -2.68 -21.06 22.51
CA ASP A 331 -2.46 -21.13 23.96
C ASP A 331 -3.28 -20.08 24.72
N TYR A 332 -3.49 -18.90 24.13
CA TYR A 332 -4.38 -17.87 24.67
C TYR A 332 -5.85 -18.32 24.66
N GLU A 333 -6.35 -18.84 23.54
CA GLU A 333 -7.73 -19.38 23.43
C GLU A 333 -7.96 -20.55 24.39
N ALA A 334 -6.96 -21.42 24.54
CA ALA A 334 -7.00 -22.54 25.48
C ALA A 334 -6.81 -22.10 26.95
N LYS A 335 -6.74 -20.79 27.22
CA LYS A 335 -6.55 -20.18 28.55
C LYS A 335 -5.29 -20.68 29.27
N LYS A 336 -4.28 -21.17 28.53
CA LYS A 336 -2.97 -21.56 29.11
C LYS A 336 -2.12 -20.34 29.44
N ILE A 337 -2.32 -19.25 28.70
CA ILE A 337 -1.74 -17.94 28.98
C ILE A 337 -2.84 -16.89 29.05
N ASN A 338 -2.64 -15.85 29.85
CA ASN A 338 -3.58 -14.72 29.93
C ASN A 338 -3.28 -13.65 28.86
N ARG A 339 -4.18 -12.66 28.73
CA ARG A 339 -4.12 -11.59 27.73
C ARG A 339 -2.80 -10.80 27.81
N SER A 340 -2.42 -10.37 29.00
CA SER A 340 -1.16 -9.65 29.25
C SER A 340 0.08 -10.45 28.81
N HIS A 341 0.12 -11.75 29.10
CA HIS A 341 1.23 -12.62 28.72
C HIS A 341 1.27 -12.83 27.20
N PHE A 342 0.11 -13.04 26.56
CA PHE A 342 0.00 -13.14 25.10
C PHE A 342 0.56 -11.89 24.41
N ILE A 343 0.12 -10.70 24.80
CA ILE A 343 0.57 -9.41 24.24
C ILE A 343 2.08 -9.24 24.41
N SER A 344 2.62 -9.56 25.60
CA SER A 344 4.05 -9.50 25.89
C SER A 344 4.88 -10.39 24.96
N LEU A 345 4.42 -11.60 24.67
CA LEU A 345 5.08 -12.53 23.77
C LEU A 345 4.90 -12.13 22.30
N ALA A 346 3.70 -11.68 21.91
CA ALA A 346 3.38 -11.29 20.54
C ALA A 346 4.11 -10.02 20.10
N SER A 347 4.26 -9.05 21.00
CA SER A 347 5.01 -7.80 20.79
C SER A 347 6.52 -7.99 20.70
N SER A 348 7.06 -9.15 21.08
CA SER A 348 8.51 -9.40 21.15
C SER A 348 9.26 -9.17 19.83
N HIS A 349 8.54 -9.14 18.71
CA HIS A 349 9.08 -8.96 17.35
C HIS A 349 9.24 -7.50 16.93
N TYR A 350 8.54 -6.59 17.59
CA TYR A 350 8.68 -5.15 17.37
C TYR A 350 9.83 -4.55 18.19
N LYS A 351 10.46 -5.36 19.06
CA LYS A 351 11.68 -5.01 19.78
C LYS A 351 12.84 -4.88 18.80
N LYS A 352 13.10 -3.66 18.31
CA LYS A 352 14.30 -3.33 17.55
C LYS A 352 15.56 -3.55 18.38
#